data_AF-A0A956S779-F1
#
_entry.id   AF-A0A956S779-F1
#
_cell.length_a   1.000
_cell.length_b   1.000
_cell.length_c   1.000
_cell.angle_alpha   90.00
_cell.angle_beta   90.00
_cell.angle_gamma   90.00
#
_symmetry.space_group_name_H-M   'P 1'
#
loop_
_entity.id
_entity.type
_entity.pdbx_description
1 polymer ?
#
loop_
_entity_poly.entity_id
_entity_poly.type
_entity_poly.pdbx_seq_one_letter_code
_entity_poly.pdbx_strand_id
1 'polypeptide(L)'
;NVYNNNLYIIYGHGFEFAKKRLSSPETISYIEQMIRETINRSFSIKIILESEVKNIELEIKNEKVDKGEEILKSIVKDDILEIRDNEEKQD
;
A
#
# COMPACT_ATOMS: atom_id res chain seq x y z
N ASN A 1 3.71 8.98 -4.15
CA ASN A 1 2.30 8.65 -3.80
C ASN A 1 2.09 8.90 -2.31
N VAL A 2 1.19 9.82 -1.94
CA VAL A 2 0.84 10.11 -0.54
C VAL A 2 -0.58 9.60 -0.29
N TYR A 3 -0.76 8.74 0.70
CA TYR A 3 -2.05 8.17 1.07
C TYR A 3 -2.13 7.93 2.58
N ASN A 4 -3.22 8.34 3.24
CA ASN A 4 -3.40 8.25 4.71
C ASN A 4 -2.19 8.76 5.51
N ASN A 5 -1.62 9.90 5.12
CA ASN A 5 -0.40 10.48 5.73
C ASN A 5 0.86 9.61 5.64
N ASN A 6 0.83 8.55 4.83
CA ASN A 6 2.00 7.76 4.46
C ASN A 6 2.54 8.24 3.12
N LEU A 7 3.85 8.50 3.05
CA LEU A 7 4.55 8.74 1.80
C LEU A 7 5.24 7.44 1.38
N TYR A 8 4.83 6.94 0.22
CA TYR A 8 5.36 5.72 -0.37
C TYR A 8 6.52 6.05 -1.31
N ILE A 9 7.69 5.51 -1.00
CA ILE A 9 8.90 5.59 -1.82
C ILE A 9 9.07 4.25 -2.52
N ILE A 10 8.92 4.25 -3.84
CA ILE A 10 8.98 3.05 -4.68
C ILE A 10 10.32 3.07 -5.42
N TYR A 11 11.08 1.99 -5.33
CA TYR A 11 12.32 1.82 -6.08
C TYR A 11 12.22 0.65 -7.06
N GLY A 12 12.85 0.80 -8.22
CA GLY A 12 12.73 -0.12 -9.34
C GLY A 12 13.37 -1.48 -9.10
N HIS A 13 12.98 -2.45 -9.93
CA HIS A 13 13.62 -3.77 -9.97
C HIS A 13 15.14 -3.68 -10.20
N GLY A 14 15.89 -4.55 -9.52
CA GLY A 14 17.36 -4.55 -9.53
C GLY A 14 18.02 -3.87 -8.34
N PHE A 15 17.25 -3.15 -7.51
CA PHE A 15 17.74 -2.55 -6.25
C PHE A 15 17.30 -3.34 -4.99
N GLU A 16 16.89 -4.60 -5.16
CA GLU A 16 16.49 -5.50 -4.06
C GLU A 16 17.54 -5.60 -2.95
N PHE A 17 18.82 -5.61 -3.33
CA PHE A 17 19.94 -5.62 -2.39
C PHE A 17 19.97 -4.40 -1.46
N ALA A 18 19.39 -3.27 -1.89
CA ALA A 18 19.34 -2.04 -1.13
C ALA A 18 18.16 -2.00 -0.16
N LYS A 19 17.15 -2.88 -0.31
CA LYS A 19 15.95 -2.92 0.53
C LYS A 19 16.28 -2.88 2.01
N LYS A 20 17.19 -3.75 2.46
CA LYS A 20 17.55 -3.85 3.89
C LYS A 20 18.12 -2.54 4.44
N ARG A 21 18.91 -1.82 3.65
CA ARG A 21 19.51 -0.55 4.06
C ARG A 21 18.51 0.60 3.96
N LEU A 22 17.70 0.64 2.91
CA LEU A 22 16.68 1.66 2.70
C LEU A 22 15.57 1.57 3.74
N SER A 23 15.11 0.36 4.06
CA SER A 23 14.12 0.10 5.09
C SER A 23 14.70 0.10 6.52
N SER A 24 15.95 0.52 6.70
CA SER A 24 16.53 0.64 8.05
C SER A 24 15.88 1.79 8.83
N PRO A 25 15.65 1.64 10.15
CA PRO A 25 15.06 2.69 10.98
C PRO A 25 15.84 4.01 10.90
N GLU A 26 17.16 3.93 10.79
CA GLU A 26 18.04 5.10 10.68
C GLU A 26 17.77 5.87 9.37
N THR A 27 17.61 5.15 8.27
CA THR A 27 17.35 5.75 6.96
C THR A 27 15.94 6.33 6.88
N ILE A 28 14.95 5.63 7.42
CA ILE A 28 13.55 6.12 7.48
C ILE A 28 13.50 7.41 8.31
N SER A 29 14.11 7.41 9.51
CA SER A 29 14.14 8.58 10.40
C SER A 29 14.82 9.79 9.75
N TYR A 30 15.94 9.54 9.04
CA TYR A 30 16.60 10.58 8.25
C TYR A 30 15.69 11.18 7.18
N ILE A 31 14.99 10.35 6.42
CA ILE A 31 14.06 10.81 5.37
C ILE A 31 12.88 11.58 5.98
N GLU A 32 12.31 11.09 7.08
CA GLU A 32 11.24 11.77 7.82
C GLU A 32 11.67 13.15 8.31
N GLN A 33 12.87 13.24 8.88
CA GLN A 33 13.45 14.50 9.32
C GLN A 33 13.62 15.47 8.15
N MET A 34 14.23 15.03 7.04
CA MET A 34 14.47 15.87 5.88
C MET A 34 13.16 16.41 5.28
N ILE A 35 12.13 15.58 5.21
CA ILE A 35 10.80 15.99 4.72
C ILE A 35 10.18 17.02 5.66
N ARG A 36 10.23 16.77 6.97
CA ARG A 36 9.74 17.72 7.97
C ARG A 36 10.47 19.07 7.86
N GLU A 37 11.77 19.07 7.65
CA GLU A 37 12.56 20.30 7.49
C GLU A 37 12.26 21.02 6.17
N THR A 38 12.03 20.29 5.08
CA THR A 38 11.86 20.87 3.74
C THR A 38 10.45 21.43 3.51
N ILE A 39 9.41 20.71 3.95
CA ILE A 39 8.01 21.06 3.63
C ILE A 39 7.13 21.28 4.87
N ASN A 40 7.74 21.29 6.07
CA ASN A 40 7.07 21.52 7.35
C ASN A 40 5.84 20.62 7.57
N ARG A 41 5.92 19.39 7.08
CA ARG A 41 4.88 18.36 7.20
C ARG A 41 5.51 17.03 7.61
N SER A 42 4.80 16.28 8.45
CA SER A 42 5.22 14.97 8.91
C SER A 42 4.46 13.88 8.14
N PHE A 43 5.21 13.01 7.47
CA PHE A 43 4.67 11.82 6.81
C PHE A 43 5.33 10.59 7.40
N SER A 44 4.56 9.50 7.53
CA SER A 44 5.13 8.18 7.81
C SER A 44 5.71 7.61 6.52
N ILE A 45 6.97 7.17 6.55
CA ILE A 45 7.67 6.73 5.34
C ILE A 45 7.57 5.21 5.17
N LYS A 46 7.06 4.77 4.02
CA LYS A 46 7.07 3.36 3.62
C LYS A 46 7.89 3.19 2.35
N ILE A 47 8.96 2.39 2.43
CA ILE A 47 9.89 2.15 1.32
C ILE A 47 9.67 0.75 0.78
N ILE A 48 9.40 0.65 -0.53
CA ILE A 48 8.86 -0.57 -1.11
C ILE A 48 9.41 -0.79 -2.52
N LEU A 49 9.62 -2.05 -2.87
CA LEU A 49 10.14 -2.45 -4.18
C LEU A 49 9.02 -2.43 -5.22
N GLU A 50 9.36 -2.12 -6.46
CA GLU A 50 8.42 -2.07 -7.58
C GLU A 50 7.63 -3.39 -7.79
N SER A 51 8.24 -4.57 -7.60
CA SER A 51 7.50 -5.85 -7.61
C SER A 51 6.41 -5.94 -6.55
N GLU A 52 6.59 -5.26 -5.42
CA GLU A 52 5.66 -5.28 -4.30
C GLU A 52 4.53 -4.24 -4.48
N VAL A 53 4.62 -3.39 -5.51
CA VAL A 53 3.61 -2.35 -5.82
C VAL A 53 2.25 -2.97 -6.15
N LYS A 54 2.20 -4.14 -6.80
CA LYS A 54 0.93 -4.84 -7.05
C LYS A 54 0.19 -5.16 -5.75
N ASN A 55 0.91 -5.51 -4.69
CA ASN A 55 0.32 -5.80 -3.38
C ASN A 55 -0.13 -4.53 -2.66
N ILE A 56 0.52 -3.39 -2.89
CA ILE A 56 0.13 -2.10 -2.30
C ILE A 56 -1.07 -1.50 -3.01
N GLU A 57 -1.15 -1.60 -4.33
CA GLU A 57 -2.39 -1.25 -5.03
C GLU A 57 -3.55 -2.08 -4.53
N LEU A 58 -3.34 -3.36 -4.24
CA LEU A 58 -4.33 -4.23 -3.60
C LEU A 58 -4.64 -3.78 -2.16
N GLU A 59 -3.66 -3.42 -1.32
CA GLU A 59 -3.94 -2.89 0.04
C GLU A 59 -4.69 -1.54 0.00
N ILE A 60 -4.29 -0.62 -0.87
CA ILE A 60 -4.95 0.69 -1.06
C ILE A 60 -6.33 0.52 -1.70
N LYS A 61 -6.52 -0.47 -2.59
CA LYS A 61 -7.82 -0.81 -3.18
C LYS A 61 -8.69 -1.60 -2.21
N ASN A 62 -8.14 -2.45 -1.36
CA ASN A 62 -8.88 -3.23 -0.36
C ASN A 62 -9.39 -2.37 0.81
N GLU A 63 -8.75 -1.23 1.09
CA GLU A 63 -9.37 -0.21 1.97
C GLU A 63 -10.59 0.48 1.33
N LYS A 64 -10.70 0.48 -0.01
CA LYS A 64 -11.95 0.81 -0.69
C LYS A 64 -12.78 -0.47 -0.75
N VAL A 65 -13.63 -0.66 0.26
CA VAL A 65 -14.71 -1.66 0.21
C VAL A 65 -15.30 -1.64 -1.19
N ASP A 66 -15.32 -2.80 -1.86
CA ASP A 66 -15.83 -2.88 -3.22
C ASP A 66 -17.26 -2.33 -3.22
N LYS A 67 -17.51 -1.29 -4.02
CA LYS A 67 -18.83 -0.67 -4.09
C LYS A 67 -19.91 -1.68 -4.46
N GLY A 68 -19.56 -2.69 -5.27
CA GLY A 68 -20.42 -3.82 -5.58
C GLY A 68 -20.71 -4.66 -4.34
N GLU A 69 -19.71 -4.95 -3.51
CA GLU A 69 -19.89 -5.67 -2.25
C GLU A 69 -20.74 -4.90 -1.24
N GLU A 70 -20.55 -3.57 -1.11
CA GLU A 70 -21.40 -2.74 -0.24
C GLU A 70 -22.86 -2.72 -0.68
N ILE A 71 -23.09 -2.56 -2.00
CA ILE A 71 -24.44 -2.59 -2.57
C ILE A 71 -25.08 -3.95 -2.31
N LEU A 72 -24.35 -5.04 -2.51
CA LEU A 72 -24.86 -6.39 -2.30
C LEU A 72 -25.17 -6.66 -0.83
N LYS A 73 -24.31 -6.29 0.13
CA LYS A 73 -24.59 -6.39 1.57
C LYS A 73 -25.79 -5.55 2.01
N SER A 74 -26.06 -4.44 1.34
CA SER A 74 -27.22 -3.58 1.64
C SER A 74 -28.56 -4.14 1.14
N ILE A 75 -28.53 -5.00 0.13
CA ILE A 75 -29.73 -5.54 -0.55
C ILE A 75 -30.02 -6.97 -0.08
N VAL A 76 -28.98 -7.77 0.14
CA VAL A 76 -29.08 -9.19 0.41
C VAL A 76 -28.56 -9.49 1.82
N LYS A 77 -29.25 -10.38 2.56
CA LYS A 77 -28.79 -10.81 3.88
C LYS A 77 -27.47 -11.58 3.76
N ASP A 78 -26.56 -11.35 4.71
CA ASP A 78 -25.22 -11.95 4.73
C ASP A 78 -25.24 -13.47 4.59
N ASP A 79 -26.25 -14.16 5.12
CA ASP A 79 -26.40 -15.62 5.05
C ASP A 79 -26.63 -16.19 3.62
N ILE A 80 -26.89 -15.32 2.63
CA ILE A 80 -27.14 -15.68 1.23
C ILE A 80 -25.97 -15.24 0.33
N LEU A 81 -25.09 -14.36 0.82
CA LEU A 81 -23.96 -13.81 0.06
C LEU A 81 -22.74 -14.73 0.17
N GLU A 82 -22.32 -15.29 -0.97
CA GLU A 82 -21.06 -16.02 -1.08
C GLU A 82 -20.06 -15.16 -1.87
N ILE A 83 -19.03 -14.64 -1.20
CA ILE A 83 -17.94 -13.90 -1.83
C ILE A 83 -16.90 -14.94 -2.28
N ARG A 84 -16.63 -15.00 -3.59
CA ARG A 84 -15.57 -15.84 -4.16
C ARG A 84 -14.48 -14.97 -4.72
N ASP A 85 -13.28 -15.10 -4.14
CA ASP A 85 -12.08 -14.49 -4.71
C ASP A 85 -11.72 -15.24 -5.99
N ASN A 86 -11.84 -14.57 -7.13
CA ASN A 86 -11.44 -15.15 -8.40
C ASN A 86 -9.91 -14.99 -8.53
N GLU A 87 -9.16 -15.92 -7.94
CA GLU A 87 -7.73 -16.06 -8.26
C GLU A 87 -7.60 -16.61 -9.69
N GLU A 88 -7.60 -15.72 -10.68
CA GLU A 88 -7.07 -16.06 -12.01
C GLU A 88 -5.60 -16.45 -11.85
N LYS A 89 -5.35 -17.76 -11.73
CA LYS A 89 -4.04 -18.35 -12.01
C LYS A 89 -3.70 -18.03 -13.46
N GLN A 90 -2.73 -17.15 -13.67
CA GLN A 90 -2.08 -17.00 -14.97
C GLN A 90 -0.91 -17.98 -15.05
N ASP A 91 -1.02 -18.92 -15.99
CA ASP A 91 0.06 -19.79 -16.49
C ASP A 91 1.20 -18.99 -17.17
#